data_AF-A0A8T3UV71-F1
#
_entry.id   AF-A0A8T3UV71-F1
#
_cell.length_a   1.000
_cell.length_b   1.000
_cell.length_c   1.000
_cell.angle_alpha   90.00
_cell.angle_beta   90.00
_cell.angle_gamma   90.00
#
_symmetry.space_group_name_H-M   'P 1'
#
loop_
_entity.id
_entity.type
_entity.pdbx_description
1 polymer ?
#
loop_
_entity_poly.entity_id
_entity_poly.type
_entity_poly.pdbx_seq_one_letter_code
_entity_poly.pdbx_strand_id
1 'polypeptide(L)'
;MKYDLGINVKALVFGAAIAAAFILFGYQYNDWLYPFSAIGLIYAGYGQNDLKMGTLMGLFASTPIVVLTLQGYMGSFDGFFLTETGIMTVTLIILIVGAVVGFVGAWTKRSRVKALEQYEKQQKIGKNKNKKKKAKVQPQEEKTFVDKIFKK
;
A
#
# COMPACT_ATOMS: atom_id res chain seq x y z
N MET A 1 -22.59 16.48 12.69
CA MET A 1 -21.93 15.86 11.53
C MET A 1 -21.10 14.69 12.02
N LYS A 2 -21.53 13.44 11.78
CA LYS A 2 -20.70 12.27 12.03
C LYS A 2 -19.68 12.21 10.90
N TYR A 3 -18.45 12.67 11.15
CA TYR A 3 -17.33 12.26 10.33
C TYR A 3 -17.11 10.79 10.66
N ASP A 4 -17.80 9.90 9.92
CA ASP A 4 -17.35 8.52 9.76
C ASP A 4 -16.06 8.62 8.93
N LEU A 5 -15.00 9.06 9.61
CA LEU A 5 -13.64 8.94 9.13
C LEU A 5 -13.48 7.44 8.91
N GLY A 6 -13.64 6.98 7.66
CA GLY A 6 -13.44 5.60 7.22
C GLY A 6 -11.99 5.16 7.35
N ILE A 7 -11.43 5.45 8.52
CA ILE A 7 -10.07 5.32 8.96
C ILE A 7 -9.90 3.89 9.42
N ASN A 8 -8.97 3.21 8.76
CA ASN A 8 -8.57 1.90 9.22
C ASN A 8 -7.54 2.05 10.37
N VAL A 9 -8.03 2.20 11.60
CA VAL A 9 -7.20 2.37 12.81
C VAL A 9 -6.23 1.21 12.99
N LYS A 10 -6.61 0.00 12.57
CA LYS A 10 -5.72 -1.18 12.62
C LYS A 10 -4.47 -0.99 11.76
N ALA A 11 -4.65 -0.46 10.54
CA ALA A 11 -3.53 -0.18 9.65
C ALA A 11 -2.63 0.94 10.20
N LEU A 12 -3.23 1.94 10.87
CA LEU A 12 -2.48 3.00 11.55
C LEU A 12 -1.60 2.44 12.66
N VAL A 13 -2.19 1.70 13.61
CA VAL A 13 -1.47 1.15 14.76
C VAL A 13 -0.38 0.19 14.31
N PHE A 14 -0.67 -0.66 13.32
CA PHE A 14 0.31 -1.62 12.80
C PHE A 14 1.44 -0.92 12.05
N GLY A 15 1.13 0.07 11.21
CA GLY A 15 2.14 0.86 10.50
C GLY A 15 3.02 1.66 11.45
N ALA A 16 2.42 2.29 12.46
CA ALA A 16 3.11 2.99 13.54
C ALA A 16 4.04 2.06 14.34
N ALA A 17 3.56 0.87 14.70
CA ALA A 17 4.34 -0.14 15.42
C ALA A 17 5.53 -0.64 14.60
N ILE A 18 5.34 -0.89 13.29
CA ILE A 18 6.43 -1.28 12.39
C ILE A 18 7.47 -0.17 12.27
N ALA A 19 7.02 1.08 12.08
CA ALA A 19 7.92 2.22 11.98
C ALA A 19 8.76 2.37 13.26
N ALA A 20 8.14 2.27 14.44
CA ALA A 20 8.82 2.31 15.73
C ALA A 20 9.80 1.14 15.89
N ALA A 21 9.39 -0.08 15.55
CA ALA A 21 10.22 -1.27 15.68
C ALA A 21 11.50 -1.14 14.85
N PHE A 22 11.41 -0.71 13.59
CA PHE A 22 12.60 -0.53 12.75
C PHE A 22 13.57 0.53 13.27
N ILE A 23 13.08 1.57 13.95
CA ILE A 23 13.94 2.57 14.59
C ILE A 23 14.64 1.97 15.81
N LEU A 24 13.93 1.22 16.65
CA LEU A 24 14.52 0.55 17.81
C LEU A 24 15.55 -0.51 17.40
N PHE A 25 15.25 -1.30 16.37
CA PHE A 25 16.22 -2.25 15.81
C PHE A 25 17.40 -1.54 15.14
N GLY A 26 17.18 -0.38 14.51
CA GLY A 26 18.24 0.44 13.96
C GLY A 26 19.23 0.89 15.02
N TYR A 27 18.70 1.41 16.13
CA TYR A 27 19.49 1.83 17.28
C TYR A 27 20.31 0.69 17.90
N GLN A 28 19.73 -0.51 18.03
CA GLN A 28 20.36 -1.61 18.75
C GLN A 28 21.31 -2.45 17.90
N TYR A 29 21.13 -2.50 16.58
CA TYR A 29 21.88 -3.41 15.71
C TYR A 29 22.58 -2.71 14.54
N ASN A 30 21.86 -1.90 13.75
CA ASN A 30 22.42 -1.30 12.54
C ASN A 30 21.59 -0.12 12.04
N ASP A 31 22.22 1.05 11.91
CA ASP A 31 21.63 2.28 11.39
C ASP A 31 21.00 2.13 9.99
N TRP A 32 21.43 1.13 9.22
CA TRP A 32 20.85 0.81 7.91
C TRP A 32 19.35 0.46 7.98
N LEU A 33 18.82 0.14 9.17
CA LEU A 33 17.40 -0.19 9.38
C LEU A 33 16.49 1.03 9.48
N TYR A 34 17.02 2.24 9.78
CA TYR A 34 16.22 3.46 9.87
C TYR A 34 15.38 3.76 8.61
N PRO A 35 15.91 3.69 7.36
CA PRO A 35 15.09 3.93 6.17
C PRO A 35 13.96 2.89 5.98
N PHE A 36 14.07 1.69 6.55
CA PHE A 36 13.03 0.67 6.48
C PHE A 36 11.81 1.00 7.35
N SER A 37 11.92 1.95 8.29
CA SER A 37 10.77 2.49 9.02
C SER A 37 9.69 3.08 8.10
N ALA A 38 10.08 3.53 6.90
CA ALA A 38 9.15 4.01 5.87
C ALA A 38 8.14 2.93 5.42
N ILE A 39 8.47 1.64 5.55
CA ILE A 39 7.53 0.55 5.25
C ILE A 39 6.30 0.63 6.16
N GLY A 40 6.50 0.98 7.44
CA GLY A 40 5.40 1.19 8.39
C GLY A 40 4.48 2.33 7.97
N LEU A 41 5.05 3.45 7.52
CA LEU A 41 4.32 4.61 7.00
C LEU A 41 3.53 4.27 5.71
N ILE A 42 4.16 3.52 4.80
CA ILE A 42 3.50 3.03 3.57
C ILE A 42 2.32 2.13 3.93
N TYR A 43 2.47 1.24 4.92
CA TYR A 43 1.41 0.33 5.35
C TYR A 43 0.22 1.07 5.97
N ALA A 44 0.48 2.07 6.82
CA ALA A 44 -0.56 2.92 7.40
C ALA A 44 -1.38 3.65 6.31
N GLY A 45 -0.70 4.18 5.29
CA GLY A 45 -1.33 4.80 4.13
C GLY A 45 -2.08 3.82 3.21
N TYR A 46 -1.51 2.64 2.98
CA TYR A 46 -2.08 1.58 2.12
C TYR A 46 -3.41 1.03 2.67
N GLY A 47 -3.60 1.03 3.99
CA GLY A 47 -4.85 0.59 4.61
C GLY A 47 -6.08 1.44 4.24
N GLN A 48 -5.88 2.67 3.76
CA GLN A 48 -6.96 3.65 3.55
C GLN A 48 -7.56 3.59 2.15
N ASN A 49 -8.82 4.01 2.01
CA ASN A 49 -9.52 4.02 0.73
C ASN A 49 -9.34 5.36 -0.02
N ASP A 50 -9.15 6.45 0.72
CA ASP A 50 -8.96 7.78 0.16
C ASP A 50 -7.51 8.24 0.24
N LEU A 51 -7.06 8.93 -0.81
CA LEU A 51 -5.73 9.55 -0.83
C LEU A 51 -5.53 10.55 0.31
N LYS A 52 -6.54 11.38 0.60
CA LYS A 52 -6.50 12.36 1.71
C LYS A 52 -6.35 11.66 3.07
N MET A 53 -7.06 10.57 3.28
CA MET A 53 -6.96 9.78 4.52
C MET A 53 -5.63 9.03 4.61
N GLY A 54 -5.08 8.58 3.48
CA GLY A 54 -3.74 7.99 3.42
C GLY A 54 -2.64 8.96 3.85
N THR A 55 -2.71 10.21 3.38
CA THR A 55 -1.79 11.28 3.80
C THR A 55 -1.91 11.58 5.29
N LEU A 56 -3.13 11.75 5.80
CA LEU A 56 -3.36 11.99 7.23
C LEU A 56 -2.86 10.82 8.08
N MET A 57 -3.09 9.58 7.64
CA MET A 57 -2.63 8.37 8.32
C MET A 57 -1.11 8.24 8.32
N GLY A 58 -0.43 8.62 7.24
CA GLY A 58 1.04 8.72 7.23
C GLY A 58 1.56 9.75 8.22
N LEU A 59 0.89 10.90 8.33
CA LEU A 59 1.22 11.94 9.30
C LEU A 59 1.06 11.41 10.75
N PHE A 60 -0.06 10.78 11.08
CA PHE A 60 -0.27 10.18 12.41
C PHE A 60 0.60 8.95 12.67
N ALA A 61 0.98 8.18 11.65
CA ALA A 61 1.90 7.05 11.81
C ALA A 61 3.35 7.51 12.04
N SER A 62 3.69 8.75 11.68
CA SER A 62 5.01 9.34 11.93
C SER A 62 5.19 9.86 13.36
N THR A 63 4.11 9.97 14.14
CA THR A 63 4.18 10.40 15.54
C THR A 63 5.13 9.57 16.41
N PRO A 64 5.12 8.21 16.38
CA PRO A 64 6.13 7.43 17.09
C PRO A 64 7.55 7.65 16.59
N ILE A 65 7.74 7.97 15.30
CA ILE A 65 9.07 8.32 14.76
C ILE A 65 9.55 9.60 15.43
N VAL A 66 8.71 10.64 15.48
CA VAL A 66 9.02 11.91 16.16
C VAL A 66 9.41 11.65 17.62
N VAL A 67 8.62 10.88 18.36
CA VAL A 67 8.89 10.59 19.78
C VAL A 67 10.24 9.89 19.95
N LEU A 68 10.54 8.88 19.11
CA LEU A 68 11.81 8.16 19.17
C LEU A 68 13.00 9.04 18.77
N THR A 69 12.83 9.89 17.76
CA THR A 69 13.84 10.88 17.36
C THR A 69 14.14 11.85 18.50
N LEU A 70 13.13 12.37 19.19
CA LEU A 70 13.31 13.28 20.33
C LEU A 70 13.92 12.61 21.56
N GLN A 71 13.72 11.30 21.71
CA GLN A 71 14.37 10.50 22.76
C GLN A 71 15.83 10.16 22.45
N GLY A 72 16.36 10.54 21.28
CA GLY A 72 17.75 10.31 20.90
C GLY A 72 18.01 8.94 20.25
N TYR A 73 16.98 8.16 19.91
CA TYR A 73 17.15 6.87 19.23
C TYR A 73 17.67 6.98 17.80
N MET A 74 17.67 8.17 17.20
CA MET A 74 18.28 8.44 15.89
C MET A 74 19.65 9.15 16.01
N GLY A 75 20.23 9.18 17.21
CA GLY A 75 21.49 9.85 17.51
C GLY A 75 21.31 11.13 18.34
N SER A 76 22.40 11.55 18.99
CA SER A 76 22.42 12.79 19.76
C SER A 76 22.44 13.99 18.82
N PHE A 77 21.42 14.84 18.94
CA PHE A 77 21.40 16.15 18.30
C PHE A 77 22.29 17.11 19.09
N ASP A 78 23.14 17.87 18.39
CA ASP A 78 23.96 18.92 19.00
C ASP A 78 23.74 20.27 18.32
N GLY A 79 24.02 21.35 19.04
CA GLY A 79 23.88 22.73 18.57
C GLY A 79 22.44 23.12 18.21
N PHE A 80 22.23 23.58 16.97
CA PHE A 80 20.96 24.15 16.50
C PHE A 80 19.76 23.21 16.71
N PHE A 81 19.98 21.89 16.63
CA PHE A 81 18.92 20.88 16.75
C PHE A 81 18.40 20.65 18.18
N LEU A 82 19.08 21.19 19.21
CA LEU A 82 18.59 21.23 20.60
C LEU A 82 17.76 22.48 20.90
N THR A 83 17.81 23.49 20.01
CA THR A 83 17.01 24.71 20.14
C THR A 83 15.54 24.40 19.89
N GLU A 84 14.63 25.13 20.54
CA GLU A 84 13.18 24.98 20.33
C GLU A 84 12.79 25.07 18.84
N THR A 85 13.42 25.99 18.10
CA THR A 85 13.26 26.13 16.65
C THR A 85 13.80 24.93 15.86
N GLY A 86 14.92 24.33 16.29
CA GLY A 86 15.50 23.14 15.67
C GLY A 86 14.63 21.89 15.85
N ILE A 87 14.14 21.67 17.07
CA ILE A 87 13.22 20.58 17.42
C ILE A 87 11.92 20.69 16.61
N MET A 88 11.34 21.88 16.54
CA MET A 88 10.14 22.10 15.72
C MET A 88 10.40 21.86 14.23
N THR A 89 11.56 22.28 13.71
CA THR A 89 11.93 22.10 12.30
C THR A 89 12.08 20.62 11.97
N VAL A 90 12.79 19.84 12.80
CA VAL A 90 12.94 18.38 12.62
C VAL A 90 11.59 17.68 12.68
N THR A 91 10.77 18.04 13.67
CA THR A 91 9.42 17.47 13.82
C THR A 91 8.57 17.74 12.58
N LEU A 92 8.56 18.98 12.08
CA LEU A 92 7.83 19.34 10.85
C LEU A 92 8.32 18.55 9.64
N ILE A 93 9.64 18.40 9.48
CA ILE A 93 10.21 17.60 8.39
C ILE A 93 9.73 16.15 8.49
N ILE A 94 9.80 15.53 9.67
CA ILE A 94 9.35 14.15 9.86
C ILE A 94 7.86 14.01 9.55
N LEU A 95 7.03 14.95 9.98
CA LEU A 95 5.59 14.95 9.70
C LEU A 95 5.30 15.11 8.20
N ILE A 96 6.02 16.00 7.51
CA ILE A 96 5.88 16.20 6.06
C ILE A 96 6.30 14.94 5.30
N VAL A 97 7.45 14.36 5.66
CA VAL A 97 7.93 13.10 5.05
C VAL A 97 6.93 11.97 5.33
N GLY A 98 6.43 11.85 6.56
CA GLY A 98 5.40 10.88 6.94
C GLY A 98 4.13 11.03 6.11
N ALA A 99 3.66 12.26 5.88
CA ALA A 99 2.51 12.55 5.05
C ALA A 99 2.73 12.17 3.58
N VAL A 100 3.90 12.47 3.01
CA VAL A 100 4.26 12.10 1.63
C VAL A 100 4.36 10.57 1.48
N VAL A 101 5.00 9.88 2.41
CA VAL A 101 5.12 8.42 2.37
C VAL A 101 3.75 7.74 2.52
N GLY A 102 2.89 8.24 3.41
CA GLY A 102 1.50 7.79 3.54
C GLY A 102 0.67 8.03 2.27
N PHE A 103 0.87 9.16 1.61
CA PHE A 103 0.28 9.45 0.30
C PHE A 103 0.71 8.43 -0.76
N VAL A 104 2.01 8.11 -0.84
CA VAL A 104 2.55 7.10 -1.76
C VAL A 104 1.97 5.72 -1.45
N GLY A 105 1.79 5.36 -0.18
CA GLY A 105 1.13 4.12 0.23
C GLY A 105 -0.32 4.02 -0.28
N ALA A 106 -1.11 5.07 -0.09
CA ALA A 106 -2.49 5.13 -0.58
C ALA A 106 -2.57 5.16 -2.12
N TRP A 107 -1.64 5.85 -2.79
CA TRP A 107 -1.57 5.88 -4.25
C TRP A 107 -1.28 4.48 -4.82
N THR A 108 -0.36 3.75 -4.19
CA THR A 108 -0.03 2.35 -4.55
C THR A 108 -1.24 1.44 -4.46
N LYS A 109 -2.08 1.57 -3.41
CA LYS A 109 -3.33 0.80 -3.28
C LYS A 109 -4.26 1.04 -4.46
N ARG A 110 -4.47 2.31 -4.82
CA ARG A 110 -5.35 2.70 -5.93
C ARG A 110 -4.87 2.14 -7.27
N SER A 111 -3.56 2.19 -7.52
CA SER A 111 -2.96 1.60 -8.72
C SER A 111 -3.13 0.09 -8.76
N ARG A 112 -3.00 -0.61 -7.62
CA ARG A 112 -3.20 -2.06 -7.54
C ARG A 112 -4.64 -2.48 -7.77
N VAL A 113 -5.60 -1.75 -7.21
CA VAL A 113 -7.04 -2.00 -7.41
C VAL A 113 -7.41 -1.85 -8.88
N LYS A 114 -6.93 -0.78 -9.55
CA LYS A 114 -7.11 -0.60 -11.00
C LYS A 114 -6.50 -1.72 -11.82
N ALA A 115 -5.31 -2.19 -11.45
CA ALA A 115 -4.68 -3.31 -12.14
C ALA A 115 -5.49 -4.61 -11.97
N LEU A 116 -5.93 -4.93 -10.75
CA LEU A 116 -6.77 -6.11 -10.47
C LEU A 116 -8.09 -6.08 -11.26
N GLU A 117 -8.76 -4.93 -11.35
CA GLU A 117 -9.97 -4.78 -12.16
C GLU A 117 -9.71 -5.02 -13.67
N GLN A 118 -8.56 -4.57 -14.17
CA GLN A 118 -8.15 -4.83 -15.56
C GLN A 118 -7.84 -6.32 -15.78
N TYR A 119 -7.18 -6.98 -14.82
CA TYR A 119 -6.96 -8.44 -14.88
C TYR A 119 -8.28 -9.22 -14.83
N GLU A 120 -9.24 -8.84 -13.99
CA GLU A 120 -10.57 -9.48 -13.96
C GLU A 120 -11.33 -9.31 -15.28
N LYS A 121 -11.30 -8.11 -15.86
CA LYS A 121 -11.92 -7.84 -17.17
C LYS A 121 -11.26 -8.69 -18.26
N GLN A 122 -9.92 -8.79 -18.27
CA GLN A 122 -9.20 -9.63 -19.23
C GLN A 122 -9.47 -11.14 -19.03
N GLN A 123 -9.56 -11.63 -17.80
CA GLN A 123 -9.91 -13.02 -17.52
C GLN A 123 -11.36 -13.36 -17.92
N LYS A 124 -12.31 -12.45 -17.69
CA LYS A 124 -13.71 -12.62 -18.15
C LYS A 124 -13.81 -12.65 -19.68
N ILE A 125 -12.98 -11.86 -20.39
CA ILE A 125 -12.90 -11.88 -21.86
C ILE A 125 -12.23 -13.18 -22.37
N GLY A 126 -11.19 -13.67 -21.70
CA GLY A 126 -10.50 -14.92 -22.04
C GLY A 126 -11.37 -16.17 -21.87
N LYS A 127 -12.18 -16.26 -20.80
CA LYS A 127 -13.15 -17.36 -20.60
C LYS A 127 -14.23 -17.38 -21.70
N ASN A 128 -14.66 -16.22 -22.20
CA ASN A 128 -15.65 -16.14 -23.28
C ASN A 128 -15.10 -16.56 -24.66
N LYS A 129 -13.79 -16.36 -24.92
CA LYS A 129 -13.13 -16.87 -26.12
C LYS A 129 -13.00 -18.40 -26.13
N ASN A 130 -12.72 -19.02 -24.97
CA ASN A 130 -12.65 -20.48 -24.87
C ASN A 130 -14.02 -21.17 -24.99
N LYS A 131 -15.11 -20.55 -24.49
CA LYS A 131 -16.47 -21.03 -24.75
C LYS A 131 -16.84 -20.94 -26.23
N LYS A 132 -16.50 -19.85 -26.92
CA LYS A 132 -16.76 -19.69 -28.37
C LYS A 132 -15.92 -20.63 -29.25
N LYS A 133 -14.68 -20.97 -28.85
CA LYS A 133 -13.87 -21.98 -29.58
C LYS A 133 -14.45 -23.39 -29.43
N LYS A 134 -14.87 -23.81 -28.23
CA LYS A 134 -15.52 -25.13 -28.05
C LYS A 134 -16.87 -25.24 -28.79
N ALA A 135 -17.66 -24.17 -28.82
CA ALA A 135 -18.93 -24.14 -29.56
C ALA A 135 -18.80 -24.09 -31.09
N LYS A 136 -17.64 -23.69 -31.63
CA LYS A 136 -17.39 -23.64 -33.09
C LYS A 136 -16.74 -24.90 -33.67
N VAL A 137 -16.04 -25.71 -32.86
CA VAL A 137 -15.38 -26.92 -33.35
C VAL A 137 -16.34 -28.12 -33.44
N GLN A 138 -17.40 -28.16 -32.61
CA GLN A 138 -18.33 -29.29 -32.58
C GLN A 138 -19.48 -29.33 -33.62
N PRO A 139 -19.90 -28.25 -34.33
CA PRO A 139 -21.06 -28.39 -35.23
C PRO A 139 -20.78 -28.91 -36.66
N GLN A 140 -19.53 -29.02 -37.11
CA GLN A 140 -19.22 -29.36 -38.52
C GLN A 140 -18.73 -30.81 -38.74
N GLU A 141 -18.00 -31.41 -37.80
CA GLU A 141 -17.56 -32.81 -37.99
C GLU A 141 -18.71 -33.82 -37.83
N GLU A 142 -19.66 -33.57 -36.92
CA GLU A 142 -20.78 -34.49 -36.66
C GLU A 142 -21.77 -34.54 -37.83
N LYS A 143 -22.05 -33.40 -38.49
CA LYS A 143 -22.93 -33.37 -39.67
C LYS A 143 -22.34 -34.11 -40.86
N THR A 144 -21.03 -34.00 -41.06
CA THR A 144 -20.32 -34.67 -42.16
C THR A 144 -20.22 -36.18 -41.96
N PHE A 145 -20.23 -36.65 -40.71
CA PHE A 145 -20.19 -38.08 -40.36
C PHE A 145 -21.57 -38.74 -40.49
N VAL A 146 -22.63 -38.08 -40.04
CA VAL A 146 -24.02 -38.60 -40.13
C VAL A 146 -24.48 -38.71 -41.58
N ASP A 147 -24.18 -37.72 -42.43
CA ASP A 147 -24.51 -37.76 -43.86
C ASP A 147 -23.80 -38.89 -44.63
N LYS A 148 -22.64 -39.35 -44.14
CA LYS A 148 -21.90 -40.49 -44.73
C LYS A 148 -22.48 -41.85 -44.35
N ILE A 149 -23.15 -41.97 -43.21
CA ILE A 149 -23.70 -43.24 -42.72
C ILE A 149 -25.09 -43.50 -43.31
N PHE A 150 -25.91 -42.47 -43.52
CA PHE A 150 -27.30 -42.63 -43.97
C PHE A 150 -27.49 -42.67 -45.50
N LYS A 151 -26.42 -42.57 -46.29
CA LYS A 151 -26.48 -42.54 -47.76
C LYS A 151 -25.90 -43.79 -48.43
N LYS A 152 -26.10 -44.96 -47.85
CA LYS A 152 -25.77 -46.24 -48.47
C LYS A 152 -26.97 -47.16 -48.55
#